data_AF-D5AGH8-F1
#
_entry.id   AF-D5AGH8-F1
#
_cell.length_a   1.000
_cell.length_b   1.000
_cell.length_c   1.000
_cell.angle_alpha   90.00
_cell.angle_beta   90.00
_cell.angle_gamma   90.00
#
_symmetry.space_group_name_H-M   'P 1'
#
loop_
_entity.id
_entity.type
_entity.pdbx_description
1 polymer ?
#
loop_
_entity_poly.entity_id
_entity_poly.type
_entity_poly.pdbx_seq_one_letter_code
_entity_poly.pdbx_strand_id
1 'polypeptide(L)'
;MPCSYYIEEEMKKENYDDNENLMSAEGFLDFLQKNRRTVPNEKRLANKEKFIWAVRELSEAYEIDADLIEDDDGYTASLFMNYASYNGYIKKLLGLIFILSDDFSMFKAKDNRDSDLLMCFTYHTHNVYLKDREITDFE
;
A
#
# COMPACT_ATOMS: atom_id res chain seq x y z
N MET A 1 -1.51 -17.04 -9.94
CA MET A 1 -0.48 -17.56 -9.01
C MET A 1 -0.06 -16.39 -8.12
N PRO A 2 -0.16 -16.47 -6.78
CA PRO A 2 0.08 -15.34 -5.88
C PRO A 2 1.47 -14.72 -6.10
N CYS A 3 1.61 -13.40 -5.90
CA CYS A 3 2.87 -12.69 -6.14
C CYS A 3 4.04 -13.30 -5.34
N SER A 4 3.78 -13.69 -4.08
CA SER A 4 4.74 -14.35 -3.18
C SER A 4 5.26 -15.68 -3.73
N TYR A 5 4.38 -16.54 -4.24
CA TYR A 5 4.75 -17.86 -4.73
C TYR A 5 5.67 -17.79 -5.97
N TYR A 6 5.44 -16.80 -6.83
CA TYR A 6 6.33 -16.58 -7.98
C TYR A 6 7.66 -15.95 -7.58
N ILE A 7 7.69 -15.06 -6.58
CA ILE A 7 8.96 -14.56 -6.03
C ILE A 7 9.77 -15.75 -5.50
N GLU A 8 9.15 -16.66 -4.74
CA GLU A 8 9.80 -17.88 -4.27
C GLU A 8 10.26 -18.82 -5.40
N GLU A 9 9.46 -19.00 -6.46
CA GLU A 9 9.84 -19.85 -7.59
C GLU A 9 10.95 -19.24 -8.45
N GLU A 10 10.95 -17.92 -8.68
CA GLU A 10 12.05 -17.24 -9.37
C GLU A 10 13.34 -17.27 -8.54
N MET A 11 13.23 -17.14 -7.20
CA MET A 11 14.38 -17.30 -6.30
C MET A 11 14.96 -18.72 -6.36
N LYS A 12 14.13 -19.75 -6.54
CA LYS A 12 14.59 -21.15 -6.68
C LYS A 12 15.23 -21.46 -8.03
N LYS A 13 14.86 -20.77 -9.12
CA LYS A 13 15.40 -21.03 -10.47
C LYS A 13 16.85 -20.56 -10.65
N GLU A 14 17.34 -19.63 -9.83
CA GLU A 14 18.71 -19.13 -9.89
C GLU A 14 19.75 -19.97 -9.09
N ASN A 15 19.40 -21.18 -8.63
CA ASN A 15 20.31 -22.04 -7.86
C ASN A 15 20.82 -21.35 -6.58
N TYR A 16 19.90 -20.76 -5.81
CA TYR A 16 20.15 -20.32 -4.44
C TYR A 16 20.16 -21.56 -3.53
N ASP A 17 21.29 -22.27 -3.54
CA ASP A 17 21.59 -23.31 -2.56
C ASP A 17 21.67 -22.65 -1.17
N ASP A 18 20.92 -23.20 -0.22
CA ASP A 18 20.54 -22.63 1.09
C ASP A 18 21.70 -22.44 2.09
N ASN A 19 22.96 -22.34 1.64
CA ASN A 19 24.09 -22.25 2.56
C ASN A 19 25.25 -21.30 2.21
N GLU A 20 25.31 -20.65 1.04
CA GLU A 20 26.43 -19.71 0.77
C GLU A 20 26.12 -18.48 -0.09
N ASN A 21 24.86 -18.27 -0.52
CA ASN A 21 24.54 -17.16 -1.44
C ASN A 21 23.29 -16.37 -1.04
N LEU A 22 23.13 -15.99 0.23
CA LEU A 22 22.07 -15.06 0.61
C LEU A 22 22.39 -13.67 0.02
N MET A 23 21.59 -13.23 -0.94
CA MET A 23 21.60 -11.84 -1.40
C MET A 23 21.51 -10.93 -0.17
N SER A 24 22.50 -10.04 0.01
CA SER A 24 22.47 -9.10 1.13
C SER A 24 21.25 -8.19 1.04
N ALA A 25 20.80 -7.61 2.17
CA ALA A 25 19.71 -6.63 2.15
C ALA A 25 19.98 -5.48 1.16
N GLU A 26 21.23 -5.04 1.08
CA GLU A 26 21.69 -4.04 0.10
C GLU A 26 21.56 -4.57 -1.34
N GLY A 27 21.99 -5.81 -1.60
CA GLY A 27 21.85 -6.46 -2.91
C GLY A 27 20.38 -6.60 -3.34
N PHE A 28 19.48 -6.85 -2.39
CA PHE A 28 18.05 -6.93 -2.65
C PHE A 28 17.44 -5.57 -3.00
N LEU A 29 17.81 -4.51 -2.26
CA LEU A 29 17.36 -3.16 -2.59
C LEU A 29 17.86 -2.72 -3.96
N ASP A 30 19.13 -2.98 -4.26
CA ASP A 30 19.74 -2.74 -5.57
C ASP A 30 19.00 -3.46 -6.70
N PHE A 31 18.63 -4.73 -6.46
CA PHE A 31 17.86 -5.51 -7.41
C PHE A 31 16.48 -4.90 -7.66
N LEU A 32 15.74 -4.54 -6.61
CA LEU A 32 14.44 -3.89 -6.74
C LEU A 32 14.56 -2.58 -7.52
N GLN A 33 15.51 -1.71 -7.16
CA GLN A 33 15.69 -0.42 -7.82
C GLN A 33 16.02 -0.55 -9.32
N LYS A 34 16.90 -1.49 -9.68
CA LYS A 34 17.32 -1.68 -11.09
C LYS A 34 16.24 -2.32 -11.96
N ASN A 35 15.39 -3.16 -11.37
CA ASN A 35 14.43 -3.96 -12.12
C ASN A 35 12.99 -3.47 -11.98
N ARG A 36 12.74 -2.45 -11.14
CA ARG A 36 11.41 -1.87 -10.97
C ARG A 36 11.14 -0.81 -12.02
N ARG A 37 9.97 -0.88 -12.64
CA ARG A 37 9.47 0.08 -13.62
C ARG A 37 8.03 0.44 -13.30
N THR A 38 7.69 1.72 -13.32
CA THR A 38 6.34 2.22 -13.13
C THR A 38 5.76 2.73 -14.46
N VAL A 39 4.48 2.47 -14.71
CA VAL A 39 3.75 2.99 -15.88
C VAL A 39 2.46 3.64 -15.41
N PRO A 40 2.18 4.90 -15.76
CA PRO A 40 0.94 5.56 -15.39
C PRO A 40 -0.29 4.75 -15.79
N ASN A 41 -1.24 4.58 -14.88
CA ASN A 41 -2.51 3.92 -15.17
C ASN A 41 -3.63 4.97 -15.19
N GLU A 42 -4.18 5.23 -16.38
CA GLU A 42 -5.17 6.29 -16.59
C GLU A 42 -6.45 6.10 -15.75
N LYS A 43 -6.90 4.86 -15.56
CA LYS A 43 -8.09 4.57 -14.75
C LYS A 43 -7.88 4.88 -13.28
N ARG A 44 -6.68 4.56 -12.76
CA ARG A 44 -6.28 4.86 -11.38
C ARG A 44 -6.07 6.36 -11.22
N LEU A 45 -5.33 7.00 -12.11
CA LEU A 45 -5.16 8.47 -12.10
C LEU A 45 -6.48 9.24 -12.10
N ALA A 46 -7.49 8.77 -12.83
CA ALA A 46 -8.82 9.38 -12.84
C ALA A 46 -9.58 9.28 -11.49
N ASN A 47 -9.21 8.34 -10.61
CA ASN A 47 -9.84 8.14 -9.31
C ASN A 47 -8.98 8.60 -8.13
N LYS A 48 -7.71 8.97 -8.34
CA LYS A 48 -6.81 9.37 -7.24
C LYS A 48 -7.39 10.48 -6.36
N GLU A 49 -8.03 11.47 -6.99
CA GLU A 49 -8.59 12.62 -6.27
C GLU A 49 -9.72 12.21 -5.33
N LYS A 50 -10.46 11.13 -5.65
CA LYS A 50 -11.50 10.60 -4.77
C LYS A 50 -10.90 9.94 -3.53
N PHE A 51 -9.78 9.23 -3.70
CA PHE A 51 -9.06 8.63 -2.57
C PHE A 51 -8.51 9.72 -1.64
N ILE A 52 -7.77 10.69 -2.21
CA ILE A 52 -7.19 11.82 -1.47
C ILE A 52 -8.29 12.61 -0.76
N TRP A 53 -9.39 12.92 -1.46
CA TRP A 53 -10.53 13.61 -0.89
C TRP A 53 -11.13 12.84 0.29
N ALA A 54 -11.38 11.53 0.14
CA ALA A 54 -11.98 10.74 1.21
C ALA A 54 -11.11 10.71 2.49
N VAL A 55 -9.79 10.62 2.33
CA VAL A 55 -8.82 10.70 3.45
C VAL A 55 -8.83 12.08 4.09
N ARG A 56 -8.80 13.15 3.28
CA ARG A 56 -8.85 14.53 3.79
C ARG A 56 -10.15 14.84 4.52
N GLU A 57 -11.29 14.38 4.01
CA GLU A 57 -12.58 14.56 4.68
C GLU A 57 -12.63 13.86 6.04
N LEU A 58 -12.07 12.65 6.16
CA LEU A 58 -11.94 12.00 7.47
C LEU A 58 -11.09 12.86 8.41
N SER A 59 -10.01 13.44 7.91
CA SER A 59 -9.11 14.24 8.75
C SER A 59 -9.67 15.59 9.14
N GLU A 60 -10.14 16.37 8.16
CA GLU A 60 -10.54 17.76 8.35
C GLU A 60 -11.94 17.89 8.94
N ALA A 61 -12.90 17.05 8.52
CA ALA A 61 -14.30 17.17 8.96
C ALA A 61 -14.62 16.34 10.20
N TYR A 62 -13.86 15.29 10.47
CA TYR A 62 -14.07 14.38 11.60
C TYR A 62 -12.91 14.35 12.59
N GLU A 63 -11.90 15.21 12.40
CA GLU A 63 -10.73 15.34 13.27
C GLU A 63 -10.03 13.99 13.52
N ILE A 64 -10.05 13.11 12.51
CA ILE A 64 -9.30 11.85 12.53
C ILE A 64 -7.86 12.17 12.12
N ASP A 65 -6.92 11.88 13.01
CA ASP A 65 -5.51 11.98 12.68
C ASP A 65 -5.20 11.10 11.46
N ALA A 66 -4.64 11.72 10.42
CA ALA A 66 -4.35 11.05 9.16
C ALA A 66 -3.00 11.52 8.60
N ASP A 67 -2.17 10.56 8.20
CA ASP A 67 -0.97 10.83 7.41
C ASP A 67 -1.24 10.37 5.98
N LEU A 68 -1.12 11.28 5.01
CA LEU A 68 -1.24 10.98 3.58
C LEU A 68 0.09 11.29 2.89
N ILE A 69 0.76 10.24 2.42
CA ILE A 69 2.09 10.31 1.79
C ILE A 69 1.93 9.95 0.31
N GLU A 70 2.55 10.75 -0.56
CA GLU A 70 2.68 10.45 -1.99
C GLU A 70 4.02 9.78 -2.25
N ASP A 71 3.97 8.65 -2.94
CA ASP A 71 5.12 7.84 -3.34
C ASP A 71 5.24 7.83 -4.87
N ASP A 72 6.26 7.18 -5.43
CA ASP A 72 6.53 7.21 -6.87
C ASP A 72 5.52 6.43 -7.73
N ASP A 73 4.74 5.54 -7.12
CA ASP A 73 3.70 4.74 -7.76
C ASP A 73 2.29 4.98 -7.21
N GLY A 74 2.09 5.87 -6.24
CA GLY A 74 0.82 5.93 -5.52
C GLY A 74 0.77 6.81 -4.29
N TYR A 75 -0.13 6.44 -3.39
CA TYR A 75 -0.33 7.10 -2.10
C TYR A 75 -0.47 6.05 -0.99
N THR A 76 0.09 6.38 0.16
CA THR A 76 -0.11 5.67 1.41
C THR A 76 -0.88 6.56 2.38
N ALA A 77 -2.05 6.08 2.84
CA ALA A 77 -2.86 6.77 3.84
C ALA A 77 -2.86 5.98 5.16
N SER A 78 -2.47 6.62 6.25
CA SER A 78 -2.53 6.08 7.61
C SER A 78 -3.60 6.82 8.40
N LEU A 79 -4.61 6.11 8.90
CA LEU A 79 -5.69 6.65 9.72
C LEU A 79 -5.55 6.16 11.16
N PHE A 80 -5.55 7.08 12.11
CA PHE A 80 -5.45 6.81 13.54
C PHE A 80 -6.84 6.92 14.17
N MET A 81 -7.45 5.76 14.43
CA MET A 81 -8.86 5.62 14.75
C MET A 81 -9.07 5.11 16.18
N ASN A 82 -10.15 5.54 16.82
CA ASN A 82 -10.66 4.94 18.06
C ASN A 82 -11.76 3.92 17.75
N TYR A 83 -11.93 2.89 18.59
CA TYR A 83 -12.97 1.87 18.42
C TYR A 83 -14.40 2.45 18.46
N ALA A 84 -14.58 3.64 19.02
CA ALA A 84 -15.86 4.32 19.10
C ALA A 84 -16.17 5.26 17.93
N SER A 85 -15.24 5.48 16.99
CA SER A 85 -15.33 6.55 15.97
C SER A 85 -16.22 6.24 14.74
N TYR A 86 -17.28 5.43 14.88
CA TYR A 86 -18.05 4.94 13.72
C TYR A 86 -19.44 5.56 13.64
N ASN A 87 -19.53 6.78 13.09
CA ASN A 87 -20.80 7.31 12.60
C ASN A 87 -21.09 6.82 11.15
N GLY A 88 -22.35 6.94 10.72
CA GLY A 88 -22.77 6.44 9.41
C GLY A 88 -22.08 7.08 8.20
N TYR A 89 -21.51 8.28 8.35
CA TYR A 89 -20.79 8.97 7.27
C TYR A 89 -19.32 8.55 7.23
N ILE A 90 -18.64 8.47 8.37
CA ILE A 90 -17.29 7.92 8.50
C ILE A 90 -17.23 6.51 7.89
N LYS A 91 -18.25 5.68 8.15
CA LYS A 91 -18.37 4.36 7.53
C LYS A 91 -18.41 4.41 5.99
N LYS A 92 -19.08 5.40 5.40
CA LYS A 92 -19.14 5.57 3.93
C LYS A 92 -17.80 6.00 3.36
N LEU A 93 -17.12 6.94 4.01
CA LEU A 93 -15.79 7.39 3.59
C LEU A 93 -14.76 6.26 3.71
N LEU A 94 -14.74 5.53 4.84
CA LEU A 94 -13.90 4.35 4.99
C LEU A 94 -14.22 3.30 3.91
N GLY A 95 -15.50 3.03 3.65
CA GLY A 95 -15.90 2.11 2.57
C GLY A 95 -15.41 2.55 1.19
N LEU A 96 -15.41 3.85 0.89
CA LEU A 96 -14.85 4.38 -0.35
C LEU A 96 -13.33 4.18 -0.42
N ILE A 97 -12.60 4.44 0.67
CA ILE A 97 -11.16 4.19 0.76
C ILE A 97 -10.88 2.70 0.53
N PHE A 98 -11.60 1.79 1.20
CA PHE A 98 -11.46 0.34 1.01
C PHE A 98 -11.67 -0.12 -0.43
N ILE A 99 -12.64 0.45 -1.14
CA ILE A 99 -12.93 0.08 -2.54
C ILE A 99 -11.83 0.59 -3.48
N LEU A 100 -11.25 1.74 -3.19
CA LEU A 100 -10.23 2.35 -4.03
C LEU A 100 -8.84 1.76 -3.79
N SER A 101 -8.53 1.39 -2.55
CA SER A 101 -7.22 0.85 -2.16
C SER A 101 -6.92 -0.51 -2.78
N ASP A 102 -5.65 -0.72 -3.09
CA ASP A 102 -5.13 -2.00 -3.55
C ASP A 102 -4.88 -2.97 -2.40
N ASP A 103 -4.44 -2.42 -1.26
CA ASP A 103 -4.18 -3.18 -0.05
C ASP A 103 -4.44 -2.32 1.19
N PHE A 104 -4.67 -3.00 2.31
CA PHE A 104 -4.75 -2.36 3.60
C PHE A 104 -4.20 -3.27 4.70
N SER A 105 -3.66 -2.64 5.74
CA SER A 105 -3.21 -3.31 6.95
C SER A 105 -3.75 -2.60 8.19
N MET A 106 -3.90 -3.36 9.26
CA MET A 106 -4.47 -2.88 10.51
C MET A 106 -3.58 -3.30 11.68
N PHE A 107 -3.22 -2.34 12.51
CA PHE A 107 -2.36 -2.54 13.66
C PHE A 107 -2.99 -1.91 14.90
N LYS A 108 -2.70 -2.46 16.08
CA LYS A 108 -2.92 -1.69 17.31
C LYS A 108 -2.06 -0.43 17.23
N ALA A 109 -2.65 0.74 17.48
CA ALA A 109 -1.88 1.97 17.50
C ALA A 109 -0.80 1.89 18.57
N LYS A 110 0.38 2.46 18.27
CA LYS A 110 1.49 2.54 19.23
C LYS A 110 1.12 3.52 20.34
N ASP A 111 1.64 3.29 21.55
CA ASP A 111 1.29 3.96 22.81
C ASP A 111 1.47 5.51 22.83
N ASN A 112 1.87 6.13 21.71
CA ASN A 112 2.24 7.54 21.61
C ASN A 112 1.24 8.39 20.80
N ARG A 113 0.15 7.82 20.26
CA ARG A 113 -0.98 8.58 19.67
C ARG A 113 -2.27 8.18 20.38
N ASP A 114 -3.18 9.14 20.60
CA ASP A 114 -4.48 8.93 21.26
C ASP A 114 -5.48 8.23 20.31
N SER A 115 -5.13 7.00 19.93
CA SER A 115 -5.86 6.16 19.01
C SER A 115 -5.80 4.70 19.46
N ASP A 116 -6.84 3.93 19.20
CA ASP A 116 -6.86 2.48 19.47
C ASP A 116 -6.23 1.68 18.31
N LEU A 117 -6.37 2.19 17.09
CA LEU A 117 -6.15 1.47 15.85
C LEU A 117 -5.44 2.34 14.81
N LEU A 118 -4.42 1.78 14.17
CA LEU A 118 -3.81 2.32 12.97
C LEU A 118 -4.27 1.51 11.77
N MET A 119 -4.92 2.17 10.81
CA MET A 119 -5.28 1.59 9.51
C MET A 119 -4.42 2.20 8.43
N CYS A 120 -3.67 1.38 7.69
CA CYS A 120 -2.82 1.82 6.60
C CYS A 120 -3.39 1.32 5.28
N PHE A 121 -3.52 2.20 4.30
CA PHE A 121 -4.10 1.95 2.99
C PHE A 121 -3.10 2.34 1.91
N THR A 122 -2.96 1.48 0.89
CA THR A 122 -2.13 1.76 -0.27
C THR A 122 -3.01 1.92 -1.51
N TYR A 123 -2.76 2.98 -2.28
CA TYR A 123 -3.45 3.29 -3.51
C TYR A 123 -2.43 3.53 -4.63
N HIS A 124 -2.29 2.60 -5.57
CA HIS A 124 -1.38 2.80 -6.70
C HIS A 124 -2.06 3.62 -7.80
N THR A 125 -1.31 4.58 -8.34
CA THR A 125 -1.62 5.36 -9.55
C THR A 125 -0.93 4.81 -10.80
N HIS A 126 0.11 3.98 -10.60
CA HIS A 126 0.90 3.37 -11.64
C HIS A 126 0.77 1.85 -11.58
N ASN A 127 0.88 1.19 -12.73
CA ASN A 127 1.19 -0.22 -12.78
C ASN A 127 2.67 -0.39 -12.48
N VAL A 128 3.01 -1.25 -11.52
CA VAL A 128 4.39 -1.52 -11.12
C VAL A 128 4.81 -2.85 -11.70
N TYR A 129 5.97 -2.85 -12.36
CA TYR A 129 6.59 -4.04 -12.91
C TYR A 129 7.90 -4.32 -12.19
N LEU A 130 8.16 -5.58 -11.87
CA LEU A 130 9.46 -6.08 -11.47
C LEU A 130 9.97 -7.00 -12.60
N LYS A 131 11.04 -6.59 -13.27
CA LYS A 131 11.41 -7.13 -14.60
C LYS A 131 10.21 -6.96 -15.55
N ASP A 132 9.74 -8.06 -16.14
CA ASP A 132 8.61 -8.07 -17.09
C ASP A 132 7.26 -8.41 -16.43
N ARG A 133 7.23 -8.66 -15.12
CA ARG A 133 6.02 -9.05 -14.40
C ARG A 133 5.38 -7.87 -13.71
N GLU A 134 4.10 -7.65 -13.99
CA GLU A 134 3.28 -6.71 -13.22
C GLU A 134 3.03 -7.25 -11.81
N ILE A 135 3.30 -6.45 -10.79
CA ILE A 135 3.10 -6.80 -9.38
C ILE A 135 1.92 -6.07 -8.74
N THR A 136 1.30 -5.13 -9.47
CA THR A 136 0.04 -4.45 -9.12
C THR A 136 -1.19 -5.06 -9.79
N ASP A 137 -1.03 -6.21 -10.43
CA ASP A 137 -2.13 -6.98 -11.00
C ASP A 137 -2.74 -7.84 -9.88
N PHE A 138 -3.76 -7.28 -9.22
CA PHE A 138 -4.45 -7.90 -8.08
C PHE A 138 -5.80 -8.54 -8.49
N GLU A 139 -6.06 -8.67 -9.80
CA GLU A 139 -7.24 -9.37 -10.36
C GLU A 139 -7.06 -10.89 -10.50
#